data_AF-A0A7Z0LEI3-F1
#
_entry.id   AF-A0A7Z0LEI3-F1
#
_cell.length_a   1.000
_cell.length_b   1.000
_cell.length_c   1.000
_cell.angle_alpha   90.00
_cell.angle_beta   90.00
_cell.angle_gamma   90.00
#
_symmetry.space_group_name_H-M   'P 1'
#
loop_
_entity.id
_entity.type
_entity.pdbx_description
1 polymer ?
#
loop_
_entity_poly.entity_id
_entity_poly.type
_entity_poly.pdbx_seq_one_letter_code
_entity_poly.pdbx_strand_id
1 'polypeptide(L)' 'TDADKNTPVAKDQTVEPGSTPKAEDSIANLSELPAGTKVSFKEPVDTTGEGDKVVTVVVTYPDGSSEEVSVT' A
#
# COMPACT_ATOMS: atom_id res chain seq x y z
N THR A 1 0.35 -19.72 -0.84
CA THR A 1 -0.74 -18.84 -1.30
C THR A 1 -0.16 -17.90 -2.36
N ASP A 2 -0.96 -17.00 -2.93
CA ASP A 2 -0.42 -15.94 -3.78
C ASP A 2 0.51 -15.00 -2.99
N ALA A 3 0.24 -14.77 -1.70
CA ALA A 3 1.17 -14.06 -0.81
C ALA A 3 2.55 -14.73 -0.70
N ASP A 4 2.63 -16.07 -0.68
CA ASP A 4 3.94 -16.77 -0.62
C ASP A 4 4.75 -16.69 -1.94
N LYS A 5 4.12 -16.26 -3.04
CA LYS A 5 4.72 -16.28 -4.39
C LYS A 5 5.06 -14.90 -4.93
N ASN A 6 4.51 -13.86 -4.31
CA ASN A 6 4.68 -12.49 -4.74
C ASN A 6 5.48 -11.72 -3.69
N THR A 7 6.02 -10.58 -4.10
CA THR A 7 6.68 -9.65 -3.18
C THR A 7 6.34 -8.25 -3.66
N PRO A 8 5.34 -7.60 -3.05
CA PRO A 8 5.04 -6.21 -3.32
C PRO A 8 6.23 -5.33 -2.94
N VAL A 9 6.52 -4.35 -3.79
CA VAL A 9 7.63 -3.43 -3.59
C VAL A 9 7.06 -2.13 -3.06
N ALA A 10 7.43 -1.80 -1.82
CA ALA A 10 7.14 -0.53 -1.19
C ALA A 10 7.60 0.65 -2.07
N LYS A 11 6.79 1.71 -2.10
CA LYS A 11 7.12 2.98 -2.72
C LYS A 11 6.70 4.10 -1.80
N ASP A 12 7.66 4.96 -1.46
CA ASP A 12 7.37 6.14 -0.66
C ASP A 12 6.49 7.12 -1.45
N GLN A 13 5.64 7.82 -0.74
CA GLN A 13 4.73 8.81 -1.31
C GLN A 13 4.92 10.17 -0.66
N THR A 14 4.68 11.23 -1.43
CA THR A 14 4.62 12.59 -0.91
C THR A 14 3.30 13.20 -1.33
N VAL A 15 2.56 13.72 -0.35
CA VAL A 15 1.25 14.36 -0.56
C VAL A 15 1.23 15.71 0.14
N GLU A 16 0.41 16.63 -0.35
CA GLU A 16 0.21 17.93 0.31
C GLU A 16 -0.61 17.75 1.61
N PRO A 17 -0.37 18.59 2.65
CA PRO A 17 -1.14 18.54 3.87
C PRO A 17 -2.66 18.62 3.64
N GLY A 18 -3.41 17.72 4.28
CA GLY A 18 -4.86 17.59 4.14
C GLY A 18 -5.34 16.80 2.91
N SER A 19 -4.44 16.37 2.01
CA SER A 19 -4.80 15.52 0.87
C SER A 19 -5.03 14.07 1.28
N THR A 20 -5.86 13.34 0.53
CA THR A 20 -6.06 11.90 0.76
C THR A 20 -5.11 11.08 -0.11
N PRO A 21 -4.14 10.36 0.46
CA PRO A 21 -3.25 9.48 -0.30
C PRO A 21 -4.01 8.27 -0.83
N LYS A 22 -3.50 7.64 -1.90
CA LYS A 22 -4.01 6.36 -2.39
C LYS A 22 -3.01 5.26 -2.06
N ALA A 23 -3.48 4.16 -1.48
CA ALA A 23 -2.61 3.03 -1.14
C ALA A 23 -1.96 2.38 -2.36
N GLU A 24 -2.61 2.45 -3.52
CA GLU A 24 -2.09 1.96 -4.80
C GLU A 24 -0.81 2.69 -5.22
N ASP A 25 -0.68 3.98 -4.87
CA ASP A 25 0.50 4.78 -5.19
C ASP A 25 1.72 4.40 -4.33
N SER A 26 1.50 3.63 -3.26
CA SER A 26 2.52 3.13 -2.33
C SER A 26 3.13 1.77 -2.71
N ILE A 27 2.68 1.15 -3.81
CA ILE A 27 3.21 -0.14 -4.29
C ILE A 27 3.76 0.03 -5.71
N ALA A 28 5.09 -0.06 -5.87
CA ALA A 28 5.77 0.22 -7.14
C ALA A 28 5.44 -0.79 -8.26
N ASN A 29 5.23 -2.05 -7.90
CA ASN A 29 5.05 -3.15 -8.84
C ASN A 29 3.61 -3.70 -8.87
N LEU A 30 2.61 -2.86 -8.55
CA LEU A 30 1.22 -3.30 -8.49
C LEU A 30 0.73 -3.96 -9.80
N SER A 31 1.22 -3.50 -10.96
CA SER A 31 0.91 -4.08 -12.27
C SER A 31 1.53 -5.45 -12.52
N GLU A 32 2.54 -5.85 -11.74
CA GLU A 32 3.21 -7.16 -11.82
C GLU A 32 2.54 -8.19 -10.90
N LEU A 33 1.69 -7.74 -9.97
CA LEU A 33 0.94 -8.60 -9.06
C LEU A 33 -0.24 -9.27 -9.80
N PRO A 34 -0.79 -10.39 -9.27
CA PRO A 34 -1.94 -11.06 -9.87
C PRO A 34 -3.11 -10.11 -10.11
N ALA A 35 -3.75 -10.23 -11.27
CA ALA A 35 -4.91 -9.41 -11.61
C ALA A 35 -6.04 -9.61 -10.59
N GLY A 36 -6.60 -8.49 -10.09
CA GLY A 36 -7.59 -8.50 -9.01
C GLY A 36 -7.00 -8.34 -7.61
N THR A 37 -5.67 -8.22 -7.48
CA THR A 37 -5.03 -7.77 -6.25
C THR A 37 -5.59 -6.40 -5.83
N LYS A 38 -5.94 -6.28 -4.55
CA LYS A 38 -6.46 -5.06 -3.94
C LYS A 38 -5.44 -4.49 -2.97
N VAL A 39 -5.38 -3.18 -2.89
CA VAL A 39 -4.44 -2.46 -2.03
C VAL A 39 -5.22 -1.46 -1.19
N SER A 40 -4.93 -1.41 0.11
CA SER A 40 -5.58 -0.48 1.04
C SER A 40 -4.64 -0.11 2.17
N PHE A 41 -4.81 1.06 2.78
CA PHE A 41 -4.14 1.33 4.05
C PHE A 41 -4.82 0.54 5.17
N LYS A 42 -4.03 -0.02 6.08
CA LYS A 42 -4.52 -0.74 7.25
C LYS A 42 -5.35 0.14 8.17
N GLU A 43 -4.97 1.41 8.27
CA GLU A 43 -5.63 2.45 9.05
C GLU A 43 -5.76 3.73 8.22
N PRO A 44 -6.72 4.64 8.53
CA PRO A 44 -6.80 5.93 7.87
C PRO A 44 -5.50 6.73 8.04
N VAL A 45 -4.99 7.28 6.94
CA VAL A 45 -3.78 8.11 6.96
C VAL A 45 -4.17 9.56 7.24
N ASP A 46 -3.77 10.06 8.41
CA ASP A 46 -3.85 11.48 8.69
C ASP A 46 -2.74 12.22 7.92
N THR A 47 -3.09 13.26 7.17
CA THR A 47 -2.15 14.11 6.42
C THR A 47 -2.28 15.57 6.83
N THR A 48 -2.98 15.90 7.91
CA THR A 48 -3.26 17.30 8.29
C THR A 48 -2.03 18.10 8.70
N GLY A 49 -0.94 17.44 9.10
CA GLY A 49 0.36 18.05 9.41
C GLY A 49 1.47 17.54 8.49
N GLU A 50 2.49 18.37 8.32
CA GLU A 50 3.73 18.01 7.61
C GLU A 50 4.56 16.99 8.40
N GLY A 51 5.38 16.22 7.68
CA GLY A 51 6.34 15.27 8.25
C GLY A 51 6.18 13.84 7.69
N ASP A 52 7.23 13.05 7.86
CA ASP A 52 7.26 11.66 7.42
C ASP A 52 6.36 10.79 8.30
N LYS A 53 5.52 9.95 7.67
CA LYS A 53 4.57 9.07 8.37
C LYS A 53 4.74 7.65 7.87
N VAL A 54 5.26 6.77 8.72
CA VAL A 54 5.30 5.34 8.40
C VAL A 54 3.87 4.79 8.50
N VAL A 55 3.36 4.25 7.40
CA VAL A 55 2.03 3.63 7.31
C VAL A 55 2.13 2.19 6.82
N THR A 56 1.08 1.41 7.07
CA THR A 56 1.00 0.03 6.61
C THR A 56 -0.03 -0.11 5.49
N VAL A 57 0.39 -0.69 4.38
CA VAL A 57 -0.43 -1.06 3.25
C VAL A 57 -0.73 -2.55 3.32
N VAL A 58 -2.01 -2.92 3.20
CA VAL A 58 -2.46 -4.31 3.08
C VAL A 58 -2.67 -4.62 1.61
N VAL A 59 -1.93 -5.61 1.11
CA VAL A 59 -2.07 -6.16 -0.23
C VAL A 59 -2.87 -7.46 -0.12
N THR A 60 -4.06 -7.51 -0.72
CA THR A 60 -4.94 -8.69 -0.71
C THR A 60 -5.05 -9.27 -2.10
N TYR A 61 -4.68 -10.55 -2.24
CA TYR A 61 -4.69 -11.28 -3.50
C TYR A 61 -6.07 -11.89 -3.81
N PRO A 62 -6.33 -12.28 -5.07
CA PRO A 62 -7.59 -12.92 -5.46
C PRO A 62 -7.91 -14.21 -4.72
N ASP A 63 -6.89 -14.97 -4.28
CA ASP A 63 -7.05 -16.19 -3.48
C ASP A 63 -7.43 -15.91 -2.01
N GLY A 64 -7.56 -14.64 -1.63
CA GLY A 64 -7.90 -14.18 -0.29
C GLY A 64 -6.71 -14.10 0.67
N SER A 65 -5.52 -14.52 0.25
CA SER A 65 -4.29 -14.30 1.03
C SER A 65 -3.88 -12.84 1.00
N SER A 66 -3.10 -12.41 1.99
CA SER A 66 -2.67 -11.03 2.11
C SER A 66 -1.32 -10.91 2.78
N GLU A 67 -0.67 -9.77 2.56
CA GLU A 67 0.53 -9.35 3.26
C GLU A 67 0.51 -7.85 3.59
N GLU A 68 1.33 -7.45 4.56
CA GLU A 68 1.45 -6.07 5.03
C GLU A 68 2.80 -5.50 4.62
N VAL A 69 2.76 -4.30 4.04
CA VAL A 69 3.94 -3.58 3.54
C VAL A 69 4.04 -2.25 4.27
N SER A 70 5.17 -2.01 4.93
CA SER A 70 5.46 -0.71 5.55
C SER A 70 6.03 0.26 4.51
N VAL A 71 5.49 1.47 4.44
CA VAL A 71 5.89 2.54 3.51
C VAL A 71 5.95 3.88 4.25
N THR A 72 6.64 4.86 3.69
CA THR A 72 6.68 6.25 4.22
C THR A 72 5.97 7.22 3.29
#